data_AF-A0A4V1SID5-F1
#
_entry.id   AF-A0A4V1SID5-F1
#
_cell.length_a   1.000
_cell.length_b   1.000
_cell.length_c   1.000
_cell.angle_alpha   90.00
_cell.angle_beta   90.00
_cell.angle_gamma   90.00
#
_symmetry.space_group_name_H-M   'P 1'
#
loop_
_entity.id
_entity.type
_entity.pdbx_description
1 polymer ?
#
loop_
_entity_poly.entity_id
_entity_poly.type
_entity_poly.pdbx_seq_one_letter_code
_entity_poly.pdbx_strand_id
1 'polypeptide(L)'
;MTEVASLPASDIREVRETHLKHEASIKAMGFLCLLGGVLLLGSFAFVSIETIAAGSLAESPAMSLLFQIAFGILQLIAGISLRQLQGWSRIPAAIVAAVSMVAVPIGTIIGIYILYLLFSPKGSKILSAEYRQIVVLTPDMRYRTPRWFWICILVVMLILVGFVAFVFFAARTR
;
A
#
# COMPACT_ATOMS: atom_id res chain seq x y z
N MET A 1 -9.08 31.51 7.98
CA MET A 1 -8.76 30.84 9.26
C MET A 1 -9.54 29.53 9.27
N THR A 2 -8.87 28.38 9.33
CA THR A 2 -9.57 27.08 9.35
C THR A 2 -10.26 26.88 10.69
N GLU A 3 -11.52 26.40 10.68
CA GLU A 3 -12.37 26.13 11.85
C GLU A 3 -11.66 25.32 12.97
N VAL A 4 -10.67 24.51 12.58
CA VAL A 4 -9.83 23.70 13.48
C VAL A 4 -8.99 24.56 14.43
N ALA A 5 -8.59 25.77 14.04
CA ALA A 5 -7.73 26.64 14.84
C ALA A 5 -8.45 27.26 16.06
N SER A 6 -9.79 27.27 16.06
CA SER A 6 -10.61 27.79 17.17
C SER A 6 -11.05 26.72 18.17
N LEU A 7 -10.80 25.43 17.89
CA LEU A 7 -11.19 24.35 18.79
C LEU A 7 -10.21 24.23 19.97
N PRO A 8 -10.70 23.94 21.19
CA PRO A 8 -9.81 23.68 22.32
C PRO A 8 -9.02 22.38 22.10
N ALA A 9 -7.82 22.31 22.69
CA ALA A 9 -6.89 21.20 22.45
C ALA A 9 -7.44 19.83 22.87
N SER A 10 -8.37 19.77 23.82
CA SER A 10 -9.10 18.56 24.21
C SER A 10 -9.89 17.97 23.05
N ASP A 11 -10.64 18.81 22.33
CA ASP A 11 -11.58 18.40 21.29
C ASP A 11 -10.83 17.91 20.05
N ILE A 12 -9.70 18.55 19.74
CA ILE A 12 -8.79 18.13 18.67
C ILE A 12 -8.26 16.71 18.93
N ARG A 13 -7.90 16.41 20.19
CA ARG A 13 -7.42 15.08 20.59
C ARG A 13 -8.52 14.03 20.52
N GLU A 14 -9.72 14.35 20.98
CA GLU A 14 -10.87 13.46 20.91
C GLU A 14 -11.24 13.09 19.46
N VAL A 15 -11.26 14.09 18.57
CA VAL A 15 -11.50 13.86 17.12
C VAL A 15 -10.44 12.95 16.51
N ARG A 16 -9.17 13.09 16.90
CA ARG A 16 -8.12 12.19 16.41
C ARG A 16 -8.23 10.79 17.01
N GLU A 17 -8.52 10.68 18.30
CA GLU A 17 -8.63 9.39 18.99
C GLU A 17 -9.69 8.49 18.35
N THR A 18 -10.86 9.06 18.05
CA THR A 18 -11.97 8.36 17.39
C THR A 18 -11.61 7.84 15.99
N HIS A 19 -10.68 8.50 15.30
CA HIS A 19 -10.27 8.19 13.92
C HIS A 19 -8.92 7.45 13.83
N LEU A 20 -8.19 7.32 14.94
CA LEU A 20 -6.80 6.86 14.96
C LEU A 20 -6.63 5.44 14.39
N LYS A 21 -7.58 4.53 14.66
CA LYS A 21 -7.54 3.14 14.14
C LYS A 21 -7.72 3.10 12.62
N HIS A 22 -8.61 3.93 12.08
CA HIS A 22 -8.88 4.00 10.65
C HIS A 22 -7.72 4.69 9.92
N GLU A 23 -7.15 5.74 10.51
CA GLU A 23 -5.93 6.38 10.02
C GLU A 23 -4.76 5.39 9.94
N ALA A 24 -4.55 4.59 10.99
CA ALA A 24 -3.53 3.55 11.01
C ALA A 24 -3.74 2.51 9.92
N SER A 25 -4.99 2.11 9.66
CA SER A 25 -5.35 1.17 8.60
C SER A 25 -5.05 1.74 7.21
N ILE A 26 -5.38 3.01 6.96
CA ILE A 26 -5.03 3.72 5.70
C ILE A 26 -3.50 3.79 5.52
N LYS A 27 -2.76 4.14 6.58
CA LYS A 27 -1.28 4.20 6.54
C LYS A 27 -0.65 2.83 6.31
N ALA A 28 -1.22 1.77 6.89
CA ALA A 28 -0.77 0.40 6.65
C ALA A 28 -1.02 -0.03 5.20
N MET A 29 -2.18 0.32 4.61
CA MET A 29 -2.43 0.09 3.19
C MET A 29 -1.49 0.88 2.29
N GLY A 30 -1.15 2.11 2.67
CA GLY A 30 -0.12 2.88 1.98
C GLY A 30 1.26 2.20 2.03
N PHE A 31 1.62 1.59 3.16
CA PHE A 31 2.83 0.78 3.26
C PHE A 31 2.77 -0.48 2.37
N LEU A 32 1.62 -1.14 2.31
CA LEU A 32 1.43 -2.32 1.47
C LEU A 32 1.55 -1.96 -0.02
N CYS A 33 1.03 -0.81 -0.46
CA CYS A 33 1.22 -0.30 -1.82
C CYS A 33 2.70 0.04 -2.11
N LEU A 34 3.41 0.63 -1.15
CA LEU A 34 4.86 0.87 -1.29
C LEU A 34 5.63 -0.45 -1.48
N LEU A 35 5.35 -1.44 -0.62
CA LEU A 35 5.98 -2.74 -0.70
C LEU A 35 5.68 -3.42 -2.05
N GLY A 36 4.41 -3.42 -2.47
CA GLY A 36 3.99 -3.96 -3.75
C GLY A 36 4.67 -3.28 -4.93
N GLY A 37 4.77 -1.94 -4.94
CA GLY A 37 5.47 -1.18 -5.97
C GLY A 37 6.96 -1.49 -6.04
N VAL A 38 7.65 -1.54 -4.89
CA VAL A 38 9.08 -1.90 -4.81
C VAL A 38 9.33 -3.32 -5.30
N LEU A 39 8.52 -4.29 -4.86
CA LEU A 39 8.65 -5.68 -5.28
C LEU A 39 8.39 -5.85 -6.78
N LEU A 40 7.36 -5.19 -7.31
CA LEU A 40 7.00 -5.26 -8.72
C LEU A 40 8.12 -4.69 -9.61
N LEU A 41 8.68 -3.53 -9.25
CA LEU A 41 9.80 -2.91 -9.98
C LEU A 41 11.10 -3.70 -9.81
N GLY A 42 11.36 -4.22 -8.61
CA GLY A 42 12.52 -5.07 -8.33
C GLY A 42 12.50 -6.37 -9.14
N SER A 43 11.33 -7.01 -9.27
CA SER A 43 11.18 -8.21 -10.09
C SER A 43 11.43 -7.95 -11.58
N PHE A 44 11.03 -6.78 -12.10
CA PHE A 44 11.36 -6.36 -13.46
C PHE A 44 12.88 -6.24 -13.67
N ALA A 45 13.57 -5.59 -12.74
CA ALA A 45 15.03 -5.44 -12.81
C ALA A 45 15.73 -6.81 -12.76
N PHE A 46 15.27 -7.71 -11.88
CA PHE A 46 15.79 -9.07 -11.76
C PHE A 46 15.65 -9.88 -13.05
N VAL A 47 14.42 -9.96 -13.60
CA VAL A 47 14.14 -10.68 -14.86
C VAL A 47 14.94 -10.09 -16.02
N SER A 48 15.07 -8.77 -16.08
CA SER A 48 15.85 -8.09 -17.12
C SER A 48 17.34 -8.49 -17.08
N ILE A 49 17.93 -8.55 -15.88
CA ILE A 49 19.33 -8.97 -15.69
C ILE A 49 19.54 -10.42 -16.10
N GLU A 50 18.65 -11.34 -15.68
CA GLU A 50 18.75 -12.76 -16.07
C GLU A 50 18.62 -12.94 -17.58
N THR A 51 17.68 -12.21 -18.21
CA THR A 51 17.44 -12.27 -19.66
C THR A 51 18.69 -11.85 -20.44
N ILE A 52 19.31 -10.73 -20.05
CA ILE A 52 20.57 -10.24 -20.64
C ILE A 52 21.70 -11.25 -20.40
N ALA A 53 21.84 -11.78 -19.18
CA ALA A 53 22.90 -12.73 -18.83
C ALA A 53 22.78 -14.07 -19.60
N ALA A 54 21.55 -14.51 -19.88
CA ALA A 54 21.29 -15.71 -20.67
C ALA A 54 21.51 -15.52 -22.18
N GLY A 55 21.80 -14.29 -22.65
CA GLY A 55 21.97 -13.99 -24.07
C GLY A 55 20.70 -14.19 -24.91
N SER A 56 19.54 -14.37 -24.24
CA SER A 56 18.25 -14.43 -24.91
C SER A 56 17.65 -13.04 -24.94
N LEU A 57 17.32 -12.53 -26.11
CA LEU A 57 16.35 -11.43 -26.20
C LEU A 57 14.99 -12.08 -25.98
N ALA A 58 14.63 -12.36 -24.73
CA ALA A 58 13.31 -12.88 -24.42
C ALA A 58 12.30 -11.91 -25.02
N GLU A 59 11.44 -12.41 -25.91
CA GLU A 59 10.32 -11.65 -26.47
C GLU A 59 9.25 -11.47 -25.41
N SER A 60 9.58 -10.77 -24.31
CA SER A 60 8.54 -10.21 -23.49
C SER A 60 7.86 -9.14 -24.34
N PRO A 61 6.53 -9.19 -24.54
CA PRO A 61 5.85 -8.16 -25.31
C PRO A 61 6.10 -6.84 -24.58
N ALA A 62 6.68 -5.85 -25.28
CA ALA A 62 7.06 -4.55 -24.70
C ALA A 62 5.93 -3.89 -23.88
N MET A 63 4.68 -4.17 -24.27
CA MET A 63 3.47 -3.75 -23.56
C MET A 63 3.38 -4.28 -22.11
N SER A 64 3.79 -5.52 -21.86
CA SER A 64 3.78 -6.12 -20.51
C SER A 64 4.78 -5.45 -19.56
N LEU A 65 5.99 -5.15 -20.06
CA LEU A 65 7.02 -4.44 -19.30
C LEU A 65 6.58 -3.00 -18.98
N LEU A 66 6.02 -2.31 -19.98
CA LEU A 66 5.50 -0.96 -19.79
C LEU A 66 4.39 -0.94 -18.74
N PHE A 67 3.45 -1.90 -18.81
CA PHE A 67 2.40 -2.05 -17.82
C PHE A 67 2.97 -2.31 -16.43
N GLN A 68 3.95 -3.22 -16.30
CA GLN A 68 4.58 -3.53 -15.02
C GLN A 68 5.27 -2.30 -14.41
N ILE A 69 6.06 -1.56 -15.17
CA ILE A 69 6.73 -0.34 -14.69
C ILE A 69 5.69 0.71 -14.29
N ALA A 70 4.72 0.99 -15.17
CA ALA A 70 3.69 1.99 -14.92
C ALA A 70 2.87 1.66 -13.67
N PHE A 71 2.47 0.40 -13.52
CA PHE A 71 1.71 -0.06 -12.36
C PHE A 71 2.55 -0.06 -11.08
N GLY A 72 3.84 -0.38 -11.16
CA GLY A 72 4.77 -0.30 -10.04
C GLY A 72 4.92 1.14 -9.52
N ILE A 73 5.11 2.10 -10.44
CA ILE A 73 5.16 3.53 -10.11
C ILE A 73 3.84 3.99 -9.51
N LEU A 74 2.70 3.59 -10.10
CA LEU A 74 1.37 3.93 -9.58
C LEU A 74 1.18 3.45 -8.13
N GLN A 75 1.62 2.23 -7.83
CA GLN A 75 1.60 1.70 -6.47
C GLN A 75 2.47 2.51 -5.50
N LEU A 76 3.65 2.95 -5.93
CA LEU A 76 4.49 3.83 -5.11
C LEU A 76 3.80 5.17 -4.84
N ILE A 77 3.21 5.79 -5.86
CA ILE A 77 2.47 7.05 -5.75
C ILE A 77 1.26 6.89 -4.81
N ALA A 78 0.48 5.83 -4.97
CA ALA A 78 -0.63 5.49 -4.08
C ALA A 78 -0.14 5.32 -2.63
N GLY A 79 0.95 4.57 -2.45
CA GLY A 79 1.52 4.31 -1.14
C GLY A 79 2.02 5.56 -0.41
N ILE A 80 2.74 6.44 -1.11
CA ILE A 80 3.23 7.71 -0.58
C ILE A 80 2.05 8.62 -0.22
N SER A 81 1.12 8.82 -1.16
CA SER A 81 -0.01 9.75 -0.99
C SER A 81 -0.97 9.31 0.13
N LEU A 82 -1.22 8.00 0.29
CA LEU A 82 -2.00 7.45 1.40
C LEU A 82 -1.32 7.67 2.75
N ARG A 83 0.01 7.48 2.84
CA ARG A 83 0.73 7.71 4.10
C ARG A 83 0.77 9.17 4.51
N GLN A 84 0.74 10.08 3.53
CA GLN A 84 0.62 11.51 3.73
C GLN A 84 -0.83 11.98 3.95
N LEU A 85 -1.81 11.07 3.93
CA LEU A 85 -3.24 11.35 4.09
C LEU A 85 -3.72 12.43 3.10
N GLN A 86 -3.29 12.31 1.84
CA GLN A 86 -3.62 13.26 0.80
C GLN A 86 -5.04 13.07 0.25
N GLY A 87 -5.81 14.14 0.05
CA GLY A 87 -7.18 14.05 -0.47
C GLY A 87 -7.25 13.40 -1.85
N TRP A 88 -6.26 13.67 -2.69
CA TRP A 88 -6.15 13.08 -4.04
C TRP A 88 -5.70 11.61 -4.04
N SER A 89 -5.22 11.07 -2.91
CA SER A 89 -4.74 9.67 -2.80
C SER A 89 -5.82 8.64 -3.11
N ARG A 90 -7.10 9.04 -3.06
CA ARG A 90 -8.25 8.18 -3.38
C ARG A 90 -8.16 7.61 -4.78
N ILE A 91 -7.77 8.43 -5.77
CA ILE A 91 -7.75 8.03 -7.17
C ILE A 91 -6.69 6.94 -7.44
N PRO A 92 -5.39 7.17 -7.18
CA PRO A 92 -4.38 6.15 -7.46
C PRO A 92 -4.60 4.89 -6.62
N ALA A 93 -5.04 5.02 -5.36
CA ALA A 93 -5.32 3.86 -4.52
C ALA A 93 -6.56 3.06 -4.98
N ALA A 94 -7.60 3.73 -5.51
CA ALA A 94 -8.75 3.05 -6.10
C ALA A 94 -8.37 2.29 -7.38
N ILE A 95 -7.49 2.85 -8.22
CA ILE A 95 -6.99 2.15 -9.42
C ILE A 95 -6.19 0.90 -8.99
N VAL A 96 -5.29 1.04 -8.02
CA VAL A 96 -4.52 -0.09 -7.47
C VAL A 96 -5.48 -1.16 -6.91
N ALA A 97 -6.50 -0.74 -6.17
CA ALA A 97 -7.52 -1.65 -5.64
C ALA A 97 -8.26 -2.39 -6.76
N ALA A 98 -8.74 -1.69 -7.78
CA ALA A 98 -9.46 -2.29 -8.90
C ALA A 98 -8.60 -3.33 -9.64
N VAL A 99 -7.33 -3.01 -9.92
CA VAL A 99 -6.40 -3.97 -10.55
C VAL A 99 -6.12 -5.15 -9.64
N SER A 100 -5.94 -4.91 -8.33
CA SER A 100 -5.70 -5.99 -7.36
C SER A 100 -6.86 -6.98 -7.28
N MET A 101 -8.09 -6.57 -7.58
CA MET A 101 -9.26 -7.46 -7.55
C MET A 101 -9.19 -8.60 -8.56
N VAL A 102 -8.38 -8.47 -9.62
CA VAL A 102 -8.13 -9.54 -10.61
C VAL A 102 -7.39 -10.72 -9.96
N ALA A 103 -6.59 -10.48 -8.92
CA ALA A 103 -5.85 -11.51 -8.21
C ALA A 103 -6.74 -12.22 -7.16
N VAL A 104 -7.68 -13.06 -7.61
CA VAL A 104 -8.61 -13.80 -6.76
C VAL A 104 -7.88 -14.93 -6.00
N PRO A 105 -8.17 -15.18 -4.71
CA PRO A 105 -9.15 -14.48 -3.84
C PRO A 105 -8.55 -13.32 -3.04
N ILE A 106 -7.23 -13.32 -2.84
CA ILE A 106 -6.55 -12.44 -1.87
C ILE A 106 -6.65 -10.98 -2.30
N GLY A 107 -6.36 -10.69 -3.57
CA GLY A 107 -6.40 -9.36 -4.15
C GLY A 107 -7.81 -8.78 -4.21
N THR A 108 -8.85 -9.62 -4.37
CA THR A 108 -10.24 -9.17 -4.28
C THR A 108 -10.60 -8.69 -2.87
N ILE A 109 -10.23 -9.45 -1.84
CA ILE A 109 -10.47 -9.07 -0.44
C ILE A 109 -9.75 -7.76 -0.12
N ILE A 110 -8.46 -7.66 -0.50
CA ILE A 110 -7.65 -6.46 -0.27
C ILE A 110 -8.23 -5.27 -1.04
N GLY A 111 -8.58 -5.44 -2.32
CA GLY A 111 -9.13 -4.39 -3.17
C GLY A 111 -10.44 -3.84 -2.63
N ILE A 112 -11.39 -4.71 -2.26
CA ILE A 112 -12.66 -4.30 -1.64
C ILE A 112 -12.39 -3.55 -0.33
N TYR A 113 -11.47 -4.03 0.50
CA TYR A 113 -11.15 -3.38 1.77
C TYR A 113 -10.52 -2.00 1.58
N ILE A 114 -9.63 -1.83 0.61
CA ILE A 114 -9.05 -0.52 0.25
C ILE A 114 -10.15 0.44 -0.20
N LEU A 115 -11.03 0.01 -1.11
CA LEU A 115 -12.15 0.83 -1.56
C LEU A 115 -13.06 1.23 -0.38
N TYR A 116 -13.39 0.29 0.50
CA TYR A 116 -14.15 0.59 1.72
C TYR A 116 -13.45 1.63 2.61
N LEU A 117 -12.15 1.46 2.87
CA LEU A 117 -11.37 2.39 3.70
C LEU A 117 -11.38 3.82 3.13
N LEU A 118 -11.27 3.96 1.81
CA LEU A 118 -11.17 5.25 1.12
C LEU A 118 -12.51 5.96 0.97
N PHE A 119 -13.56 5.22 0.62
CA PHE A 119 -14.87 5.78 0.29
C PHE A 119 -15.86 5.78 1.46
N SER A 120 -15.50 5.20 2.61
CA SER A 120 -16.29 5.36 3.84
C SER A 120 -16.30 6.81 4.34
N PRO A 121 -17.33 7.23 5.11
CA PRO A 121 -17.37 8.56 5.73
C PRO A 121 -16.12 8.87 6.57
N LYS A 122 -15.61 7.86 7.29
CA LYS A 122 -14.37 7.96 8.08
C LYS A 122 -13.15 8.20 7.21
N GLY A 123 -13.01 7.45 6.11
CA GLY A 123 -11.95 7.66 5.11
C GLY A 123 -12.02 9.05 4.51
N SER A 124 -13.23 9.53 4.20
CA SER A 124 -13.41 10.84 3.63
C SER A 124 -12.95 11.96 4.58
N LYS A 125 -13.28 11.84 5.87
CA LYS A 125 -12.83 12.81 6.89
C LYS A 125 -11.31 12.76 7.08
N ILE A 126 -10.70 11.57 7.17
CA ILE A 126 -9.26 11.43 7.38
C ILE A 126 -8.42 11.98 6.22
N LEU A 127 -8.91 11.85 4.98
CA LEU A 127 -8.22 12.37 3.80
C LEU A 127 -8.48 13.86 3.54
N SER A 128 -9.28 14.53 4.37
CA SER A 128 -9.55 15.97 4.26
C SER A 128 -8.34 16.81 4.67
N ALA A 129 -8.29 18.05 4.19
CA ALA A 129 -7.24 19.00 4.55
C ALA A 129 -7.30 19.38 6.05
N GLU A 130 -8.51 19.51 6.61
CA GLU A 130 -8.75 19.82 8.02
C GLU A 130 -8.15 18.75 8.94
N TYR A 131 -8.43 17.47 8.66
CA TYR A 131 -7.91 16.38 9.48
C TYR A 131 -6.38 16.31 9.43
N ARG A 132 -5.76 16.68 8.31
CA ARG A 132 -4.30 16.76 8.24
C ARG A 132 -3.72 17.81 9.19
N GLN A 133 -4.40 18.93 9.41
CA GLN A 133 -3.99 19.93 10.40
C GLN A 133 -4.06 19.35 11.81
N ILE A 134 -5.13 18.63 12.14
CA ILE A 134 -5.27 17.89 13.40
C ILE A 134 -4.08 16.95 13.59
N VAL A 135 -3.68 16.23 12.54
CA VAL A 135 -2.54 15.29 12.61
C VAL A 135 -1.22 16.01 12.91
N VAL A 136 -0.99 17.18 12.32
CA VAL A 136 0.21 18.00 12.55
C VAL A 136 0.24 18.57 13.98
N LEU A 137 -0.92 18.95 14.53
CA LEU A 137 -1.05 19.52 15.88
C LEU A 137 -0.91 18.49 17.01
N THR A 138 -1.02 17.19 16.72
CA THR A 138 -0.99 16.12 17.75
C THR A 138 0.06 15.02 17.46
N PRO A 139 1.34 15.36 17.24
CA PRO A 139 2.36 14.41 16.76
C PRO A 139 2.65 13.23 17.71
N ASP A 140 2.30 13.38 18.99
CA ASP A 140 2.44 12.40 20.07
C ASP A 140 1.47 11.22 19.95
N MET A 141 0.30 11.41 19.31
CA MET A 141 -0.72 10.37 19.20
C MET A 141 -0.44 9.42 18.01
N ARG A 142 0.27 8.31 18.27
CA ARG A 142 0.53 7.27 17.25
C ARG A 142 -0.15 5.95 17.63
N TYR A 143 -0.74 5.29 16.64
CA TYR A 143 -1.28 3.95 16.83
C TYR A 143 -0.14 2.96 17.09
N ARG A 144 -0.23 2.23 18.21
CA ARG A 144 0.74 1.19 18.56
C ARG A 144 0.26 -0.12 17.95
N THR A 145 0.90 -0.57 16.87
CA THR A 145 0.62 -1.90 16.32
C THR A 145 1.03 -2.96 17.36
N PRO A 146 0.14 -3.93 17.65
CA PRO A 146 0.46 -4.96 18.62
C PRO A 146 1.57 -5.89 18.09
N ARG A 147 2.46 -6.37 18.97
CA ARG A 147 3.65 -7.16 18.58
C ARG A 147 3.31 -8.43 17.79
N TRP A 148 2.15 -9.05 18.04
CA TRP A 148 1.71 -10.24 17.31
C TRP A 148 1.57 -10.02 15.80
N PHE A 149 1.23 -8.80 15.39
CA PHE A 149 1.10 -8.44 13.98
C PHE A 149 2.42 -8.62 13.22
N TRP A 150 3.56 -8.30 13.86
CA TRP A 150 4.89 -8.51 13.27
C TRP A 150 5.24 -9.98 13.13
N ILE A 151 4.81 -10.83 14.06
CA ILE A 151 5.00 -12.27 13.98
C ILE A 151 4.21 -12.84 12.80
N CYS A 152 2.95 -12.43 12.62
CA CYS A 152 2.14 -12.83 11.46
C CYS A 152 2.79 -12.41 10.14
N ILE A 153 3.31 -11.19 10.04
CA ILE A 153 4.04 -10.73 8.84
C ILE A 153 5.26 -11.60 8.56
N LEU A 154 6.07 -11.90 9.59
CA LEU A 154 7.26 -12.73 9.45
C LEU A 154 6.91 -14.13 8.92
N VAL A 155 5.87 -14.76 9.49
CA VAL A 155 5.39 -16.07 9.06
C VAL A 155 4.92 -16.05 7.61
N VAL A 156 4.12 -15.05 7.22
CA VAL A 156 3.66 -14.89 5.83
C VAL A 156 4.85 -14.72 4.87
N MET A 157 5.84 -13.92 5.24
CA MET A 157 7.05 -13.74 4.45
C MET A 157 7.85 -15.03 4.29
N LEU A 158 8.02 -15.82 5.36
CA LEU A 158 8.71 -17.11 5.28
C LEU A 158 7.99 -18.10 4.36
N ILE A 159 6.65 -18.13 4.40
CA ILE A 159 5.84 -18.96 3.49
C ILE A 159 6.04 -18.52 2.04
N LEU A 160 5.98 -17.21 1.78
CA LEU A 160 6.19 -16.65 0.44
C LEU A 160 7.57 -16.96 -0.12
N VAL A 161 8.62 -16.75 0.68
CA VAL A 161 10.01 -17.06 0.29
C VAL A 161 10.20 -18.56 0.08
N GLY A 162 9.67 -19.40 0.96
CA GLY A 162 9.73 -20.85 0.82
C GLY A 162 9.02 -21.33 -0.45
N PHE A 163 7.87 -20.75 -0.79
CA PHE A 163 7.15 -21.06 -2.02
C PHE A 163 7.95 -20.64 -3.28
N VAL A 164 8.50 -19.43 -3.30
CA VAL A 164 9.34 -18.98 -4.42
C VAL A 164 10.58 -19.86 -4.60
N ALA A 165 11.27 -20.19 -3.50
CA ALA A 165 12.44 -21.08 -3.52
C ALA A 165 12.08 -22.48 -4.03
N PHE A 166 10.93 -23.02 -3.60
CA PHE A 166 10.43 -24.31 -4.08
C PHE A 166 10.16 -24.28 -5.59
N VAL A 167 9.45 -23.27 -6.08
CA VAL A 167 9.18 -23.12 -7.53
C VAL A 167 10.47 -23.00 -8.32
N PHE A 168 11.43 -22.19 -7.85
CA PHE A 168 12.73 -22.03 -8.49
C PHE A 168 13.53 -23.35 -8.54
N PHE A 169 13.57 -24.08 -7.42
CA PHE A 169 14.25 -25.37 -7.37
C PHE A 169 13.60 -26.39 -8.29
N ALA A 170 12.26 -26.48 -8.27
CA ALA A 170 11.51 -27.38 -9.14
C ALA A 170 11.68 -27.06 -10.64
N ALA A 171 11.75 -25.76 -10.99
CA ALA A 171 12.00 -25.32 -12.36
C ALA A 171 13.42 -25.64 -12.84
N ARG A 172 14.43 -25.60 -11.96
CA ARG A 172 15.83 -25.91 -12.28
C ARG A 172 16.11 -27.41 -12.45
N THR A 173 15.27 -28.27 -11.88
CA THR A 173 15.41 -29.73 -11.99
C THR A 173 14.81 -30.34 -13.26
N ARG A 174 14.16 -29.53 -14.12
CA ARG A 174 13.66 -29.94 -15.44
C ARG A 174 14.61 -29.46 -16.53
#